data_AF-A0A0N9I1B3-F1
#
_entry.id   AF-A0A0N9I1B3-F1
#
_cell.length_a   1.000
_cell.length_b   1.000
_cell.length_c   1.000
_cell.angle_alpha   90.00
_cell.angle_beta   90.00
_cell.angle_gamma   90.00
#
_symmetry.space_group_name_H-M   'P 1'
#
loop_
_entity.id
_entity.type
_entity.pdbx_description
1 polymer ?
#
loop_
_entity_poly.entity_id
_entity_poly.type
_entity_poly.pdbx_seq_one_letter_code
_entity_poly.pdbx_strand_id
1 'polypeptide(L)'
;MRTRAEQPTPLQTPSSAGPAGPVACKTECKVVAATTLADSRIELVVDANGQGARLRIGDDRVVESRLPGRGAVLGEKSLVCVASTLSACLIKGSLANNLDSGTVGEVVVSRSGKWNTTSPIYYTTTEHQSLVNVNGDAAPELVAVQRGGSGFFVQVFSLEGGDLGCTPTVAKLDRLPGWPDVKPDQHQLKPCS
;
A
#
# COMPACT_ATOMS: atom_id res chain seq x y z
N MET A 1 20.62 -49.55 -26.24
CA MET A 1 20.68 -48.24 -25.56
C MET A 1 20.58 -47.15 -26.63
N ARG A 2 19.46 -46.42 -26.70
CA ARG A 2 19.28 -45.27 -27.60
C ARG A 2 18.93 -44.07 -26.73
N THR A 3 19.82 -43.08 -26.73
CA THR A 3 19.76 -41.87 -25.93
C THR A 3 18.68 -40.94 -26.47
N ARG A 4 17.72 -40.55 -25.64
CA ARG A 4 16.70 -39.53 -25.94
C ARG A 4 17.35 -38.16 -25.72
N ALA A 5 17.46 -37.36 -26.78
CA ALA A 5 17.86 -35.97 -26.66
C ALA A 5 16.72 -35.17 -26.02
N GLU A 6 17.03 -34.46 -24.95
CA GLU A 6 16.12 -33.55 -24.24
C GLU A 6 16.05 -32.24 -25.04
N GLN A 7 14.84 -31.88 -25.47
CA GLN A 7 14.58 -30.67 -26.23
C GLN A 7 14.49 -29.48 -25.24
N PRO A 8 15.19 -28.35 -25.45
CA PRO A 8 15.11 -27.22 -24.54
C PRO A 8 13.72 -26.56 -24.61
N THR A 9 13.07 -26.42 -23.46
CA THR A 9 11.86 -25.60 -23.29
C THR A 9 12.18 -24.14 -23.64
N PRO A 10 11.44 -23.48 -24.55
CA PRO A 10 11.65 -22.06 -24.79
C PRO A 10 11.24 -21.26 -23.55
N LEU A 11 12.16 -20.45 -23.05
CA LEU A 11 11.94 -19.47 -21.98
C LEU A 11 10.83 -18.50 -22.41
N GLN A 12 9.71 -18.50 -21.69
CA GLN A 12 8.67 -17.50 -21.85
C GLN A 12 9.25 -16.13 -21.45
N THR A 13 9.40 -15.24 -22.42
CA THR A 13 9.73 -13.85 -22.18
C THR A 13 8.58 -13.22 -21.39
N PRO A 14 8.80 -12.55 -20.24
CA PRO A 14 7.72 -11.84 -19.57
C PRO A 14 7.16 -10.80 -20.54
N SER A 15 5.86 -10.90 -20.82
CA SER A 15 5.14 -9.97 -21.68
C SER A 15 5.22 -8.58 -21.05
N SER A 16 5.93 -7.67 -21.73
CA SER A 16 5.95 -6.26 -21.38
C SER A 16 4.53 -5.74 -21.44
N ALA A 17 3.96 -5.36 -20.30
CA ALA A 17 2.70 -4.62 -20.23
C ALA A 17 2.79 -3.42 -21.19
N GLY A 18 1.83 -3.31 -22.11
CA GLY A 18 1.73 -2.20 -23.06
C GLY A 18 1.50 -0.87 -22.34
N PRO A 19 1.61 0.26 -23.07
CA PRO A 19 1.38 1.58 -22.50
C PRO A 19 -0.01 1.64 -21.83
N ALA A 20 -0.05 2.15 -20.60
CA ALA A 20 -1.29 2.32 -19.87
C ALA A 20 -2.18 3.32 -20.62
N GLY A 21 -3.42 2.91 -20.90
CA GLY A 21 -4.41 3.76 -21.56
C GLY A 21 -4.98 4.83 -20.61
N PRO A 22 -5.82 5.75 -21.12
CA PRO A 22 -6.52 6.72 -20.27
C PRO A 22 -7.33 6.01 -19.17
N VAL A 23 -7.52 6.69 -18.03
CA VAL A 23 -8.34 6.19 -16.92
C VAL A 23 -9.76 5.94 -17.43
N ALA A 24 -10.08 4.69 -17.73
CA ALA A 24 -11.41 4.29 -18.16
C ALA A 24 -12.24 3.91 -16.92
N CYS A 25 -13.06 4.83 -16.44
CA CYS A 25 -14.13 4.49 -15.50
C CYS A 25 -15.33 3.96 -16.29
N LYS A 26 -16.05 2.96 -15.73
CA LYS A 26 -17.31 2.49 -16.34
C LYS A 26 -18.43 3.54 -16.27
N THR A 27 -18.29 4.52 -15.38
CA THR A 27 -19.20 5.65 -15.15
C THR A 27 -18.34 6.92 -14.98
N GLU A 28 -18.90 8.03 -14.49
CA GLU A 28 -18.10 9.22 -14.16
C GLU A 28 -17.01 8.92 -13.13
N CYS A 29 -15.82 9.48 -13.35
CA CYS A 29 -14.70 9.39 -12.42
C CYS A 29 -14.69 10.59 -11.47
N LYS A 30 -14.35 10.37 -10.19
CA LYS A 30 -14.04 11.44 -9.23
C LYS A 30 -12.62 11.29 -8.71
N VAL A 31 -11.82 12.36 -8.77
CA VAL A 31 -10.57 12.45 -8.01
C VAL A 31 -10.94 12.64 -6.54
N VAL A 32 -10.57 11.68 -5.68
CA VAL A 32 -10.87 11.74 -4.25
C VAL A 32 -9.68 12.21 -3.43
N ALA A 33 -8.45 11.96 -3.89
CA ALA A 33 -7.23 12.43 -3.26
C ALA A 33 -6.16 12.70 -4.31
N ALA A 34 -5.28 13.66 -4.06
CA ALA A 34 -4.17 13.98 -4.95
C ALA A 34 -2.95 14.44 -4.16
N THR A 35 -1.77 14.16 -4.68
CA THR A 35 -0.50 14.66 -4.16
C THR A 35 0.50 14.83 -5.31
N THR A 36 1.65 15.41 -5.02
CA THR A 36 2.77 15.54 -5.96
C THR A 36 3.96 14.79 -5.39
N LEU A 37 4.56 13.93 -6.21
CA LEU A 37 5.75 13.15 -5.85
C LEU A 37 6.86 13.44 -6.86
N ALA A 38 7.91 14.14 -6.42
CA ALA A 38 8.87 14.79 -7.30
C ALA A 38 8.13 15.67 -8.34
N ASP A 39 8.30 15.40 -9.64
CA ASP A 39 7.66 16.17 -10.72
C ASP A 39 6.37 15.52 -11.24
N SER A 40 5.90 14.43 -10.62
CA SER A 40 4.71 13.70 -11.06
C SER A 40 3.52 13.99 -10.14
N ARG A 41 2.40 14.39 -10.74
CA ARG A 41 1.10 14.44 -10.04
C ARG A 41 0.56 13.03 -9.87
N ILE A 42 0.17 12.70 -8.64
CA ILE A 42 -0.43 11.41 -8.29
C ILE A 42 -1.86 11.66 -7.85
N GLU A 43 -2.82 10.94 -8.44
CA GLU A 43 -4.24 11.08 -8.13
C GLU A 43 -4.87 9.73 -7.86
N LEU A 44 -5.64 9.66 -6.78
CA LEU A 44 -6.55 8.56 -6.55
C LEU A 44 -7.91 8.90 -7.16
N VAL A 45 -8.29 8.15 -8.18
CA VAL A 45 -9.52 8.31 -8.93
C VAL A 45 -10.46 7.15 -8.60
N VAL A 46 -11.71 7.44 -8.29
CA VAL A 46 -12.73 6.46 -7.91
C VAL A 46 -13.93 6.57 -8.85
N ASP A 47 -14.52 5.43 -9.21
CA ASP A 47 -15.77 5.38 -9.98
C ASP A 47 -16.92 5.99 -9.16
N ALA A 48 -17.89 6.64 -9.80
CA ALA A 48 -19.02 7.28 -9.11
C ALA A 48 -19.80 6.35 -8.16
N ASN A 49 -19.84 5.04 -8.45
CA ASN A 49 -20.49 4.01 -7.63
C ASN A 49 -19.56 3.39 -6.57
N GLY A 50 -18.31 3.85 -6.47
CA GLY A 50 -17.31 3.34 -5.53
C GLY A 50 -16.81 1.93 -5.82
N GLN A 51 -17.14 1.33 -6.97
CA GLN A 51 -16.80 -0.07 -7.29
C GLN A 51 -15.42 -0.25 -7.94
N GLY A 52 -14.80 0.84 -8.37
CA GLY A 52 -13.47 0.83 -9.01
C GLY A 52 -12.65 2.00 -8.53
N ALA A 53 -11.33 1.79 -8.42
CA ALA A 53 -10.39 2.82 -8.04
C ALA A 53 -9.06 2.64 -8.78
N ARG A 54 -8.44 3.75 -9.14
CA ARG A 54 -7.22 3.80 -9.96
C ARG A 54 -6.29 4.88 -9.42
N LEU A 55 -5.02 4.54 -9.30
CA LEU A 55 -3.96 5.51 -9.06
C LEU A 55 -3.43 6.00 -10.41
N ARG A 56 -3.73 7.25 -10.75
CA ARG A 56 -3.17 7.93 -11.92
C ARG A 56 -1.86 8.61 -11.53
N ILE A 57 -0.83 8.39 -12.34
CA ILE A 57 0.53 8.85 -12.10
C ILE A 57 0.98 9.60 -13.34
N GLY A 58 1.13 10.92 -13.23
CA GLY A 58 1.34 11.77 -14.41
C GLY A 58 0.18 11.67 -15.40
N ASP A 59 0.51 11.71 -16.69
CA ASP A 59 -0.49 11.78 -17.76
C ASP A 59 -0.82 10.42 -18.39
N ASP A 60 0.08 9.45 -18.28
CA ASP A 60 0.03 8.21 -19.07
C ASP A 60 -0.02 6.94 -18.22
N ARG A 61 0.21 7.00 -16.90
CA ARG A 61 0.26 5.79 -16.05
C ARG A 61 -0.96 5.67 -15.18
N VAL A 62 -1.54 4.47 -15.18
CA VAL A 62 -2.71 4.11 -14.39
C VAL A 62 -2.47 2.75 -13.76
N VAL A 63 -2.68 2.67 -12.45
CA VAL A 63 -2.61 1.44 -11.68
C VAL A 63 -3.98 1.18 -11.05
N GLU A 64 -4.57 0.02 -11.31
CA GLU A 64 -5.87 -0.34 -10.72
C GLU A 64 -5.68 -0.78 -9.26
N SER A 65 -6.54 -0.27 -8.37
CA SER A 65 -6.56 -0.67 -6.97
C SER A 65 -7.58 -1.78 -6.73
N ARG A 66 -7.19 -2.73 -5.87
CA ARG A 66 -8.03 -3.88 -5.50
C ARG A 66 -8.92 -3.61 -4.29
N LEU A 67 -8.78 -2.45 -3.65
CA LEU A 67 -9.47 -2.14 -2.39
C LEU A 67 -11.01 -2.04 -2.52
N PRO A 68 -11.59 -1.42 -3.56
CA PRO A 68 -13.05 -1.40 -3.73
C PRO A 68 -13.68 -2.80 -3.80
N GLY A 69 -13.02 -3.73 -4.49
CA GLY A 69 -13.45 -5.14 -4.57
C GLY A 69 -13.43 -5.87 -3.21
N ARG A 70 -12.84 -5.26 -2.18
CA ARG A 70 -12.82 -5.73 -0.79
C ARG A 70 -13.78 -4.94 0.12
N GLY A 71 -14.63 -4.08 -0.45
CA GLY A 71 -15.58 -3.26 0.31
C GLY A 71 -14.95 -2.05 0.99
N ALA A 72 -13.74 -1.64 0.57
CA ALA A 72 -13.09 -0.45 1.10
C ALA A 72 -13.73 0.82 0.52
N VAL A 73 -14.02 1.78 1.39
CA VAL A 73 -14.46 3.12 1.02
C VAL A 73 -13.25 4.04 0.95
N LEU A 74 -13.08 4.73 -0.19
CA LEU A 74 -11.96 5.63 -0.45
C LEU A 74 -12.41 7.09 -0.45
N GLY A 75 -11.59 7.98 0.08
CA GLY A 75 -11.86 9.42 0.21
C GLY A 75 -10.60 10.27 0.25
N GLU A 76 -10.70 11.48 0.80
CA GLU A 76 -9.63 12.50 0.77
C GLU A 76 -8.35 12.09 1.49
N LYS A 77 -8.45 11.21 2.48
CA LYS A 77 -7.31 10.70 3.27
C LYS A 77 -6.81 9.34 2.80
N SER A 78 -7.31 8.86 1.66
CA SER A 78 -7.02 7.52 1.16
C SER A 78 -5.71 7.41 0.40
N LEU A 79 -4.99 8.51 0.19
CA LEU A 79 -3.72 8.50 -0.53
C LEU A 79 -2.62 9.16 0.30
N VAL A 80 -1.52 8.44 0.50
CA VAL A 80 -0.28 8.96 1.07
C VAL A 80 0.87 8.47 0.21
N CYS A 81 1.77 9.35 -0.21
CA CYS A 81 2.96 8.97 -0.97
C CYS A 81 4.23 9.49 -0.30
N VAL A 82 5.29 8.70 -0.37
CA VAL A 82 6.62 9.02 0.17
C VAL A 82 7.66 8.88 -0.95
N ALA A 83 8.46 9.93 -1.13
CA ALA A 83 9.53 9.96 -2.10
C ALA A 83 10.80 9.36 -1.49
N SER A 84 11.39 8.40 -2.18
CA SER A 84 12.71 7.84 -1.88
C SER A 84 13.28 7.13 -3.12
N THR A 85 14.43 6.47 -2.99
CA THR A 85 14.99 5.61 -4.05
C THR A 85 14.00 4.52 -4.48
N LEU A 86 13.26 3.94 -3.53
CA LEU A 86 12.07 3.13 -3.78
C LEU A 86 10.83 3.90 -3.30
N SER A 87 10.40 4.86 -4.11
CA SER A 87 9.22 5.67 -3.83
C SER A 87 7.97 4.80 -3.71
N ALA A 88 7.02 5.19 -2.85
CA ALA A 88 5.82 4.40 -2.60
C ALA A 88 4.59 5.27 -2.38
N CYS A 89 3.43 4.77 -2.78
CA CYS A 89 2.12 5.31 -2.46
C CYS A 89 1.29 4.24 -1.74
N LEU A 90 0.78 4.58 -0.58
CA LEU A 90 -0.23 3.83 0.15
C LEU A 90 -1.60 4.34 -0.25
N ILE A 91 -2.41 3.44 -0.81
CA ILE A 91 -3.85 3.62 -0.97
C ILE A 91 -4.50 2.94 0.24
N LYS A 92 -5.35 3.65 0.98
CA LYS A 92 -6.03 3.09 2.16
C LYS A 92 -7.51 3.44 2.20
N GLY A 93 -8.34 2.52 2.66
CA GLY A 93 -9.78 2.72 2.76
C GLY A 93 -10.35 2.08 4.00
N SER A 94 -11.37 2.71 4.58
CA SER A 94 -12.12 2.12 5.68
C SER A 94 -13.01 0.99 5.16
N LEU A 95 -13.10 -0.09 5.91
CA LEU A 95 -14.10 -1.12 5.63
C LEU A 95 -15.45 -0.64 6.17
N ALA A 96 -16.47 -0.68 5.33
CA ALA A 96 -17.84 -0.36 5.71
C ALA A 96 -18.51 -1.57 6.40
N ASN A 97 -17.98 -2.00 7.53
CA ASN A 97 -18.58 -3.03 8.38
C ASN A 97 -18.96 -2.40 9.73
N ASN A 98 -20.24 -2.49 10.10
CA ASN A 98 -20.84 -1.89 11.31
C ASN A 98 -20.30 -2.45 12.64
N LEU A 99 -19.15 -3.13 12.65
CA LEU A 99 -18.64 -3.90 13.78
C LEU A 99 -17.22 -3.50 14.18
N ASP A 100 -16.37 -3.02 13.26
CA ASP A 100 -15.01 -2.55 13.56
C ASP A 100 -14.55 -1.50 12.53
N SER A 101 -13.93 -0.41 12.98
CA SER A 101 -13.35 0.65 12.14
C SER A 101 -12.01 0.21 11.52
N GLY A 102 -12.01 -0.95 10.87
CA GLY A 102 -10.84 -1.49 10.21
C GLY A 102 -10.51 -0.72 8.93
N THR A 103 -9.22 -0.64 8.62
CA THR A 103 -8.73 -0.05 7.36
C THR A 103 -7.96 -1.12 6.59
N VAL A 104 -8.13 -1.13 5.28
CA VAL A 104 -7.31 -1.92 4.37
C VAL A 104 -6.43 -1.01 3.53
N GLY A 105 -5.20 -1.44 3.32
CA GLY A 105 -4.16 -0.72 2.61
C GLY A 105 -3.59 -1.54 1.47
N GLU A 106 -3.27 -0.87 0.38
CA GLU A 106 -2.55 -1.40 -0.77
C GLU A 106 -1.37 -0.47 -1.07
N VAL A 107 -0.21 -1.03 -1.39
CA VAL A 107 0.97 -0.24 -1.73
C VAL A 107 1.26 -0.34 -3.23
N VAL A 108 1.56 0.81 -3.82
CA VAL A 108 2.11 0.93 -5.18
C VAL A 108 3.52 1.50 -5.06
N VAL A 109 4.50 0.80 -5.62
CA VAL A 109 5.92 1.20 -5.53
C VAL A 109 6.45 1.66 -6.87
N SER A 110 7.44 2.56 -6.84
CA SER A 110 8.17 3.06 -7.98
C SER A 110 9.66 2.82 -7.83
N ARG A 111 10.24 2.12 -8.79
CA ARG A 111 11.70 1.96 -8.92
C ARG A 111 12.13 2.45 -10.28
N SER A 112 13.03 3.43 -10.32
CA SER A 112 13.52 4.02 -11.57
C SER A 112 12.37 4.49 -12.49
N GLY A 113 11.32 5.08 -11.89
CA GLY A 113 10.14 5.59 -12.61
C GLY A 113 9.13 4.53 -13.05
N LYS A 114 9.38 3.24 -12.80
CA LYS A 114 8.43 2.15 -13.10
C LYS A 114 7.56 1.84 -11.90
N TRP A 115 6.25 2.00 -12.07
CA TRP A 115 5.25 1.83 -11.02
C TRP A 115 4.58 0.45 -11.08
N ASN A 116 4.47 -0.22 -9.94
CA ASN A 116 3.84 -1.54 -9.84
C ASN A 116 3.07 -1.66 -8.52
N THR A 117 1.93 -2.37 -8.53
CA THR A 117 1.25 -2.81 -7.30
C THR A 117 2.08 -3.87 -6.60
N THR A 118 2.10 -3.85 -5.27
CA THR A 118 2.60 -4.98 -4.47
C THR A 118 1.47 -5.97 -4.24
N SER A 119 1.80 -7.25 -4.06
CA SER A 119 0.79 -8.31 -3.87
C SER A 119 -0.02 -8.20 -2.56
N PRO A 120 0.59 -7.86 -1.40
CA PRO A 120 -0.14 -7.83 -0.13
C PRO A 120 -1.23 -6.76 -0.08
N ILE A 121 -2.32 -7.11 0.62
CA ILE A 121 -3.29 -6.14 1.14
C ILE A 121 -3.13 -6.16 2.66
N TYR A 122 -2.89 -4.99 3.24
CA TYR A 122 -2.57 -4.83 4.64
C TYR A 122 -3.81 -4.42 5.42
N TYR A 123 -4.11 -5.14 6.48
CA TYR A 123 -5.25 -4.84 7.35
C TYR A 123 -4.79 -4.17 8.64
N THR A 124 -5.52 -3.15 9.09
CA THR A 124 -5.41 -2.58 10.42
C THR A 124 -6.75 -2.57 11.12
N THR A 125 -6.75 -2.83 12.42
CA THR A 125 -7.95 -2.67 13.26
C THR A 125 -8.24 -1.22 13.63
N THR A 126 -7.36 -0.29 13.23
CA THR A 126 -7.53 1.15 13.42
C THR A 126 -7.39 1.87 12.08
N GLU A 127 -7.69 3.16 12.05
CA GLU A 127 -7.56 4.01 10.87
C GLU A 127 -6.12 4.44 10.54
N HIS A 128 -5.17 4.16 11.44
CA HIS A 128 -3.78 4.60 11.30
C HIS A 128 -2.93 3.60 10.50
N GLN A 129 -2.70 3.97 9.25
CA GLN A 129 -1.66 3.42 8.37
C GLN A 129 -0.84 4.56 7.74
N SER A 130 0.47 4.40 7.70
CA SER A 130 1.42 5.34 7.11
C SER A 130 2.57 4.62 6.42
N LEU A 131 3.36 5.37 5.64
CA LEU A 131 4.62 4.93 5.07
C LEU A 131 5.75 5.67 5.79
N VAL A 132 6.70 4.92 6.37
CA VAL A 132 7.77 5.47 7.19
C VAL A 132 9.03 4.65 6.95
N ASN A 133 10.16 5.30 6.72
CA ASN A 133 11.45 4.61 6.75
C ASN A 133 11.87 4.39 8.21
N VAL A 134 11.69 3.15 8.68
CA VAL A 134 11.91 2.70 10.06
C VAL A 134 13.31 2.14 10.23
N ASN A 135 13.84 1.45 9.21
CA ASN A 135 15.15 0.79 9.28
C ASN A 135 16.32 1.68 8.79
N GLY A 136 16.02 2.88 8.28
CA GLY A 136 17.00 3.84 7.78
C GLY A 136 17.55 3.53 6.38
N ASP A 137 16.91 2.63 5.63
CA ASP A 137 17.35 2.27 4.27
C ASP A 137 16.81 3.23 3.19
N ALA A 138 16.71 2.79 1.94
CA ALA A 138 16.27 3.61 0.81
C ALA A 138 14.77 3.43 0.45
N ALA A 139 14.04 2.62 1.21
CA ALA A 139 12.63 2.31 1.07
C ALA A 139 11.86 2.71 2.34
N PRO A 140 10.59 3.10 2.23
CA PRO A 140 9.71 3.16 3.40
C PRO A 140 9.17 1.76 3.73
N GLU A 141 8.83 1.54 4.99
CA GLU A 141 8.00 0.45 5.47
C GLU A 141 6.55 0.90 5.63
N LEU A 142 5.62 -0.06 5.61
CA LEU A 142 4.27 0.17 6.05
C LEU A 142 4.19 0.12 7.57
N VAL A 143 3.72 1.19 8.17
CA VAL A 143 3.46 1.30 9.61
C VAL A 143 1.95 1.22 9.84
N ALA A 144 1.54 0.27 10.65
CA ALA A 144 0.14 -0.09 10.89
C ALA A 144 -0.14 -0.09 12.40
N VAL A 145 -1.10 0.71 12.85
CA VAL A 145 -1.53 0.68 14.26
C VAL A 145 -2.62 -0.38 14.42
N GLN A 146 -2.36 -1.34 15.29
CA GLN A 146 -3.26 -2.43 15.63
C GLN A 146 -3.78 -2.28 17.06
N ARG A 147 -4.95 -2.86 17.30
CA ARG A 147 -5.56 -3.07 18.60
C ARG A 147 -5.47 -4.55 18.90
N GLY A 148 -4.92 -4.91 20.06
CA GLY A 148 -4.79 -6.28 20.51
C GLY A 148 -4.88 -6.37 22.02
N GLY A 149 -5.57 -7.40 22.52
CA GLY A 149 -5.89 -7.52 23.95
C GLY A 149 -6.58 -6.25 24.45
N SER A 150 -6.00 -5.61 25.47
CA SER A 150 -6.52 -4.37 26.07
C SER A 150 -5.81 -3.10 25.61
N GLY A 151 -5.00 -3.13 24.54
CA GLY A 151 -4.17 -2.00 24.14
C GLY A 151 -3.94 -1.88 22.63
N PHE A 152 -2.95 -1.07 22.30
CA PHE A 152 -2.54 -0.73 20.95
C PHE A 152 -1.06 -1.02 20.76
N PHE A 153 -0.67 -1.41 19.56
CA PHE A 153 0.72 -1.57 19.18
C PHE A 153 0.90 -1.17 17.72
N VAL A 154 2.13 -0.88 17.34
CA VAL A 154 2.50 -0.66 15.95
C VAL A 154 3.04 -1.98 15.40
N GLN A 155 2.54 -2.40 14.24
CA GLN A 155 3.12 -3.48 13.44
C GLN A 155 3.75 -2.86 12.20
N VAL A 156 4.94 -3.32 11.84
CA VAL A 156 5.71 -2.79 10.72
C VAL A 156 5.90 -3.89 9.68
N PHE A 157 5.66 -3.57 8.41
CA PHE A 157 5.82 -4.50 7.31
C PHE A 157 6.75 -3.92 6.24
N SER A 158 7.53 -4.78 5.60
CA SER A 158 8.14 -4.44 4.32
C SER A 158 7.04 -4.26 3.26
N LEU A 159 7.33 -3.49 2.21
CA LEU A 159 6.38 -3.27 1.11
C LEU A 159 6.09 -4.54 0.29
N GLU A 160 6.93 -5.58 0.45
CA GLU A 160 6.73 -6.91 -0.14
C GLU A 160 5.86 -7.82 0.74
N GLY A 161 5.52 -7.38 1.95
CA GLY A 161 4.62 -8.08 2.87
C GLY A 161 5.30 -8.86 4.00
N GLY A 162 6.62 -8.75 4.14
CA GLY A 162 7.33 -9.33 5.27
C GLY A 162 7.00 -8.61 6.57
N ASP A 163 6.66 -9.34 7.63
CA ASP A 163 6.50 -8.79 8.98
C ASP A 163 7.88 -8.48 9.56
N LEU A 164 8.11 -7.21 9.91
CA LEU A 164 9.36 -6.71 10.48
C LEU A 164 9.30 -6.58 12.01
N GLY A 165 8.12 -6.79 12.59
CA GLY A 165 7.89 -6.81 14.03
C GLY A 165 6.90 -5.77 14.52
N CYS A 166 6.69 -5.84 15.83
CA CYS A 166 5.75 -5.04 16.58
C CYS A 166 6.45 -4.26 17.70
N THR A 167 5.93 -3.08 18.01
CA THR A 167 6.30 -2.35 19.24
C THR A 167 5.65 -3.01 20.46
N PRO A 168 6.13 -2.72 21.69
CA PRO A 168 5.39 -3.06 22.90
C PRO A 168 3.95 -2.51 22.87
N THR A 169 3.01 -3.25 23.47
CA THR A 169 1.62 -2.80 23.60
C THR A 169 1.50 -1.68 24.64
N VAL A 170 0.73 -0.64 24.31
CA VAL A 170 0.40 0.48 25.18
C VAL A 170 -1.11 0.59 25.38
N ALA A 171 -1.55 1.07 26.54
CA ALA A 171 -2.98 1.15 26.85
C ALA A 171 -3.75 2.25 26.07
N LYS A 172 -3.04 3.23 25.51
CA LYS A 172 -3.62 4.40 24.83
C LYS A 172 -2.83 4.74 23.57
N LEU A 173 -3.52 5.23 22.54
CA LEU A 173 -2.93 5.62 21.26
C LEU A 173 -1.85 6.70 21.41
N ASP A 174 -2.06 7.67 22.30
CA ASP A 174 -1.14 8.78 22.57
C ASP A 174 0.21 8.37 23.19
N ARG A 175 0.36 7.08 23.54
CA ARG A 175 1.61 6.49 24.02
C ARG A 175 2.37 5.72 22.95
N LEU A 176 1.85 5.65 21.72
CA LEU A 176 2.57 5.03 20.62
C LEU A 176 3.79 5.88 20.22
N PRO A 177 4.88 5.26 19.75
CA PRO A 177 6.06 5.99 19.30
C PRO A 177 5.72 7.00 18.19
N GLY A 178 6.04 8.27 18.42
CA GLY A 178 5.86 9.35 17.44
C GLY A 178 4.44 9.91 17.32
N TRP A 179 3.49 9.50 18.17
CA TRP A 179 2.11 9.98 18.09
C TRP A 179 1.99 11.53 18.04
N PRO A 180 1.15 12.12 17.17
CA PRO A 180 0.18 11.47 16.26
C PRO A 180 0.78 10.92 14.95
N ASP A 181 1.99 11.34 14.60
CA ASP A 181 2.70 10.92 13.39
C ASP A 181 3.52 9.65 13.67
N VAL A 182 2.81 8.55 13.94
CA VAL A 182 3.39 7.27 14.39
C VAL A 182 4.62 6.89 13.58
N LYS A 183 5.77 6.83 14.27
CA LYS A 183 7.09 6.61 13.69
C LYS A 183 7.91 5.77 14.68
N PRO A 184 7.77 4.43 14.64
CA PRO A 184 8.63 3.56 15.44
C PRO A 184 10.06 3.60 14.92
N ASP A 185 11.00 3.26 15.82
CA ASP A 185 12.38 2.97 15.48
C ASP A 185 12.61 1.45 15.40
N GLN A 186 13.51 0.99 14.53
CA GLN A 186 13.80 -0.43 14.35
C GLN A 186 14.17 -1.14 15.67
N HIS A 187 14.86 -0.47 16.60
CA HIS A 187 15.25 -1.05 17.88
C HIS A 187 14.06 -1.31 18.81
N GLN A 188 12.90 -0.73 18.54
CA GLN A 188 11.67 -0.95 19.29
C GLN A 188 10.90 -2.18 18.80
N LEU A 189 11.25 -2.73 17.63
CA LEU A 189 10.53 -3.83 17.02
C LEU A 189 11.00 -5.18 17.58
N LYS A 190 10.03 -6.03 17.88
CA LYS A 190 10.20 -7.42 18.28
C LYS A 190 9.26 -8.30 17.46
N PRO A 191 9.48 -9.63 17.37
CA PRO A 191 8.48 -10.52 16.78
C PRO A 191 7.10 -10.25 17.38
N CYS A 192 6.08 -10.12 16.52
CA CYS A 192 4.71 -9.93 16.96
C CYS A 192 4.20 -11.18 17.71
N SER A 193 3.40 -10.97 18.76
CA SER A 193 2.90 -12.01 19.67
C SER A 193 1.40 -11.91 19.86
#